data_AF-A0A3D1RE12-F1
#
_entry.id   AF-A0A3D1RE12-F1
#
_cell.length_a   1.000
_cell.length_b   1.000
_cell.length_c   1.000
_cell.angle_alpha   90.00
_cell.angle_beta   90.00
_cell.angle_gamma   90.00
#
_symmetry.space_group_name_H-M   'P 1'
#
loop_
_entity.id
_entity.type
_entity.pdbx_description
1 polymer ?
#
loop_
_entity_poly.entity_id
_entity_poly.type
_entity_poly.pdbx_seq_one_letter_code
_entity_poly.pdbx_strand_id
1 'polypeptide(L)'
;EPFEAKPDKAELEEALRAFEKPLVDAMVERDAARVLEVAKKTEIRVCGLSAALVALYALGEGEGEQGRVAAQSSTMDVEFDPEDPSGISYVGLVFPGRFPAVPELGETEKQTLGRLAWDAVHAAVAGRELSVPDDLPARLTQPGGAFVTITLHGQLRGCMGLLEAESLAGAVVRAG
;
A
#
# COMPACT_ATOMS: atom_id res chain seq x y z
N GLU A 1 29.74 9.93 -32.08
CA GLU A 1 29.16 10.60 -30.90
C GLU A 1 29.89 10.05 -29.68
N PRO A 2 30.25 10.86 -28.68
CA PRO A 2 30.89 10.33 -27.48
C PRO A 2 29.85 9.47 -26.76
N PHE A 3 30.26 8.26 -26.37
CA PHE A 3 29.45 7.37 -25.54
C PHE A 3 29.05 8.14 -24.28
N GLU A 4 27.79 8.58 -24.22
CA GLU A 4 27.22 9.15 -23.02
C GLU A 4 27.31 8.08 -21.93
N ALA A 5 27.93 8.41 -20.81
CA ALA A 5 28.09 7.44 -19.72
C ALA A 5 26.69 7.06 -19.24
N LYS A 6 26.39 5.75 -19.25
CA LYS A 6 25.11 5.25 -18.74
C LYS A 6 25.00 5.60 -17.25
N PRO A 7 23.80 5.96 -16.77
CA PRO A 7 23.62 6.40 -15.39
C PRO A 7 23.89 5.24 -14.43
N ASP A 8 24.57 5.54 -13.32
CA ASP A 8 24.81 4.58 -12.25
C ASP A 8 23.54 4.42 -11.39
N LYS A 9 23.23 3.19 -11.00
CA LYS A 9 22.04 2.89 -10.19
C LYS A 9 22.04 3.67 -8.87
N ALA A 10 23.16 3.71 -8.16
CA ALA A 10 23.22 4.35 -6.85
C ALA A 10 23.06 5.88 -6.98
N GLU A 11 23.63 6.47 -8.03
CA GLU A 11 23.45 7.90 -8.33
C GLU A 11 21.98 8.23 -8.63
N LEU A 12 21.29 7.38 -9.41
CA LEU A 12 19.87 7.54 -9.70
C LEU A 12 19.00 7.37 -8.46
N GLU A 13 19.30 6.41 -7.59
CA GLU A 13 18.58 6.22 -6.33
C GLU A 13 18.79 7.40 -5.38
N GLU A 14 20.01 7.93 -5.29
CA GLU A 14 20.29 9.12 -4.50
C GLU A 14 19.54 10.34 -5.05
N ALA A 15 19.55 10.53 -6.38
CA ALA A 15 18.82 11.59 -7.04
C ALA A 15 17.30 11.46 -6.83
N LEU A 16 16.74 10.25 -6.92
CA LEU A 16 15.33 9.97 -6.66
C LEU A 16 14.97 10.32 -5.21
N ARG A 17 15.77 9.87 -4.23
CA ARG A 17 15.58 10.17 -2.81
C ARG A 17 15.64 11.68 -2.55
N ALA A 18 16.59 12.38 -3.15
CA ALA A 18 16.70 13.82 -3.04
C ALA A 18 15.49 14.55 -3.65
N PHE A 19 15.01 14.06 -4.79
CA PHE A 19 13.85 14.61 -5.50
C PHE A 19 12.54 14.44 -4.71
N GLU A 20 12.33 13.29 -4.08
CA GLU A 20 11.11 13.02 -3.29
C GLU A 20 11.19 13.55 -1.85
N LYS A 21 12.38 13.88 -1.35
CA LYS A 21 12.59 14.33 0.04
C LYS A 21 11.62 15.43 0.49
N PRO A 22 11.36 16.51 -0.27
CA PRO A 22 10.46 17.57 0.19
C PRO A 22 9.02 17.09 0.41
N LEU A 23 8.57 16.10 -0.37
CA LEU A 23 7.25 15.50 -0.24
C LEU A 23 7.21 14.57 0.98
N VAL A 24 8.21 13.72 1.14
CA VAL A 24 8.32 12.78 2.27
C VAL A 24 8.43 13.54 3.60
N ASP A 25 9.24 14.60 3.64
CA ASP A 25 9.38 15.47 4.82
C ASP A 25 8.02 16.09 5.19
N ALA A 26 7.28 16.65 4.21
CA ALA A 26 5.97 17.22 4.46
C ALA A 26 4.95 16.19 4.98
N MET A 27 5.00 14.95 4.49
CA MET A 27 4.17 13.86 5.00
C MET A 27 4.54 13.50 6.44
N VAL A 28 5.84 13.40 6.75
CA VAL A 28 6.37 13.12 8.10
C VAL A 28 5.97 14.21 9.10
N GLU A 29 6.08 15.47 8.69
CA GLU A 29 5.67 16.64 9.47
C GLU A 29 4.15 16.77 9.62
N ARG A 30 3.37 15.95 8.89
CA ARG A 30 1.91 15.98 8.85
C ARG A 30 1.34 17.29 8.31
N ASP A 31 2.07 17.91 7.39
CA ASP A 31 1.67 19.16 6.75
C ASP A 31 0.96 18.85 5.42
N ALA A 32 -0.36 18.64 5.50
CA ALA A 32 -1.17 18.26 4.33
C ALA A 32 -1.17 19.37 3.26
N ALA A 33 -1.13 20.64 3.67
CA ALA A 33 -1.03 21.77 2.76
C ALA A 33 0.29 21.76 1.97
N ARG A 34 1.42 21.57 2.65
CA ARG A 34 2.75 21.46 2.03
C ARG A 34 2.87 20.22 1.15
N VAL A 35 2.28 19.08 1.55
CA VAL A 35 2.21 17.88 0.68
C VAL A 35 1.52 18.21 -0.64
N LEU A 36 0.36 18.88 -0.57
CA LEU A 36 -0.38 19.27 -1.78
C LEU A 36 0.39 20.29 -2.62
N GLU A 37 1.07 21.24 -1.98
CA GLU A 37 1.89 22.24 -2.67
C GLU A 37 3.07 21.59 -3.39
N VAL A 38 3.83 20.72 -2.72
CA VAL A 38 4.96 20.01 -3.31
C VAL A 38 4.46 19.15 -4.48
N ALA A 39 3.41 18.35 -4.29
CA ALA A 39 2.86 17.49 -5.35
C ALA A 39 2.32 18.27 -6.57
N LYS A 40 1.91 19.53 -6.40
CA LYS A 40 1.51 20.41 -7.53
C LYS A 40 2.70 21.05 -8.23
N LYS A 41 3.76 21.37 -7.49
CA LYS A 41 4.95 22.05 -8.00
C LYS A 41 5.94 21.08 -8.65
N THR A 42 5.92 19.82 -8.25
CA THR A 42 6.76 18.76 -8.80
C THR A 42 5.94 17.90 -9.76
N GLU A 43 6.63 17.14 -10.63
CA GLU A 43 6.00 16.13 -11.47
C GLU A 43 5.84 14.77 -10.73
N ILE A 44 5.98 14.76 -9.40
CA ILE A 44 5.85 13.55 -8.60
C ILE A 44 4.40 13.07 -8.63
N ARG A 45 4.18 11.85 -9.12
CA ARG A 45 2.86 11.20 -9.11
C ARG A 45 2.79 10.19 -7.98
N VAL A 46 2.09 10.56 -6.91
CA VAL A 46 1.81 9.65 -5.80
C VAL A 46 0.50 8.92 -6.08
N CYS A 47 0.57 7.60 -6.25
CA CYS A 47 -0.64 6.77 -6.26
C CYS A 47 -1.31 6.85 -4.88
N GLY A 48 -2.58 7.27 -4.84
CA GLY A 48 -3.30 7.42 -3.57
C GLY A 48 -3.06 8.72 -2.81
N LEU A 49 -2.56 9.78 -3.45
CA LEU A 49 -2.31 11.09 -2.81
C LEU A 49 -3.52 11.59 -2.00
N SER A 50 -4.74 11.49 -2.55
CA SER A 50 -5.96 11.92 -1.86
C SER A 50 -6.20 11.16 -0.56
N ALA A 51 -5.96 9.85 -0.54
CA ALA A 51 -6.10 9.03 0.66
C ALA A 51 -5.03 9.38 1.70
N ALA A 52 -3.79 9.62 1.26
CA ALA A 52 -2.72 10.09 2.13
C ALA A 52 -3.08 11.45 2.76
N LEU A 53 -3.61 12.40 1.99
CA LEU A 53 -4.05 13.70 2.51
C LEU A 53 -5.16 13.55 3.56
N VAL A 54 -6.18 12.72 3.29
CA VAL A 54 -7.25 12.44 4.27
C VAL A 54 -6.68 11.86 5.57
N ALA A 55 -5.72 10.93 5.47
CA ALA A 55 -5.07 10.36 6.64
C ALA A 55 -4.29 11.43 7.45
N LEU A 56 -3.53 12.29 6.77
CA LEU A 56 -2.81 13.39 7.42
C LEU A 56 -3.77 14.37 8.12
N TYR A 57 -4.88 14.73 7.47
CA TYR A 57 -5.93 15.56 8.07
C TYR A 57 -6.56 14.90 9.29
N ALA A 58 -6.82 13.58 9.25
CA ALA A 58 -7.41 12.83 10.36
C ALA A 58 -6.46 12.70 11.56
N LEU A 59 -5.14 12.69 11.30
CA LEU A 59 -4.15 12.75 12.37
C LEU A 59 -4.14 14.14 13.03
N GLY A 60 -4.39 15.20 12.25
CA GLY A 60 -4.32 16.60 12.68
C GLY A 60 -2.96 17.24 12.34
N GLU A 61 -2.92 18.54 12.08
CA GLU A 61 -1.67 19.24 11.77
C GLU A 61 -0.96 19.67 13.06
N GLY A 62 0.33 19.35 13.20
CA GLY A 62 1.16 19.79 14.33
C GLY A 62 0.80 19.23 15.72
N GLU A 63 -0.29 18.46 15.86
CA GLU A 63 -0.72 17.87 17.13
C GLU A 63 -0.13 16.47 17.35
N GLY A 64 0.77 16.32 18.32
CA GLY A 64 1.38 15.04 18.68
C GLY A 64 2.72 14.78 18.01
N GLU A 65 3.20 13.54 18.10
CA GLU A 65 4.51 13.17 17.57
C GLU A 65 4.49 13.11 16.02
N GLN A 66 5.60 13.53 15.42
CA GLN A 66 5.76 13.49 13.96
C GLN A 66 5.79 12.04 13.46
N GLY A 67 5.51 11.87 12.18
CA GLY A 67 5.73 10.60 11.51
C GLY A 67 7.22 10.24 11.46
N ARG A 68 7.50 9.04 10.96
CA ARG A 68 8.85 8.64 10.61
C ARG A 68 8.84 7.73 9.39
N VAL A 69 9.89 7.80 8.60
CA VAL A 69 10.14 6.82 7.54
C VAL A 69 10.54 5.50 8.20
N ALA A 70 9.73 4.47 7.99
CA ALA A 70 9.98 3.12 8.50
C ALA A 70 10.76 2.27 7.50
N ALA A 71 10.51 2.47 6.20
CA ALA A 71 11.20 1.79 5.11
C ALA A 71 11.12 2.63 3.84
N GLN A 72 12.08 2.45 2.94
CA GLN A 72 12.08 3.08 1.63
C GLN A 72 12.84 2.22 0.64
N SER A 73 12.25 2.00 -0.53
CA SER A 73 12.76 1.12 -1.59
C SER A 73 12.27 1.62 -2.94
N SER A 74 12.77 1.05 -4.02
CA SER A 74 12.27 1.33 -5.37
C SER A 74 12.23 0.06 -6.22
N THR A 75 11.57 0.11 -7.37
CA THR A 75 11.65 -0.99 -8.33
C THR A 75 13.07 -1.28 -8.79
N MET A 76 13.97 -0.28 -8.74
CA MET A 76 15.39 -0.44 -9.05
C MET A 76 16.11 -1.40 -8.08
N ASP A 77 15.57 -1.62 -6.88
CA ASP A 77 16.07 -2.64 -5.93
C ASP A 77 15.84 -4.07 -6.42
N VAL A 78 14.83 -4.27 -7.27
CA VAL A 78 14.44 -5.58 -7.81
C VAL A 78 15.01 -5.76 -9.21
N GLU A 79 14.87 -4.74 -10.06
CA GLU A 79 15.24 -4.77 -11.47
C GLU A 79 15.70 -3.38 -11.90
N PHE A 80 16.91 -3.27 -12.45
CA PHE A 80 17.48 -2.03 -12.94
C PHE A 80 17.95 -2.22 -14.38
N ASP A 81 17.42 -1.41 -15.29
CA ASP A 81 17.86 -1.32 -16.67
C ASP A 81 18.53 0.04 -16.93
N PRO A 82 19.84 0.08 -17.22
CA PRO A 82 20.51 1.34 -17.53
C PRO A 82 20.09 1.96 -18.87
N GLU A 83 19.40 1.22 -19.76
CA GLU A 83 18.82 1.74 -21.00
C GLU A 83 17.43 2.39 -20.77
N ASP A 84 16.72 1.94 -19.74
CA ASP A 84 15.43 2.48 -19.30
C ASP A 84 15.44 2.67 -17.78
N PRO A 85 16.03 3.76 -17.27
CA PRO A 85 16.19 4.00 -15.84
C PRO A 85 14.88 4.46 -15.16
N SER A 86 13.73 4.04 -15.68
CA SER A 86 12.45 4.31 -15.06
C SER A 86 12.27 3.48 -13.79
N GLY A 87 11.62 4.07 -12.78
CA GLY A 87 11.40 3.39 -11.52
C GLY A 87 10.27 3.98 -10.71
N ILE A 88 9.69 3.15 -9.85
CA ILE A 88 8.66 3.56 -8.88
C ILE A 88 9.29 3.53 -7.49
N SER A 89 9.10 4.61 -6.74
CA SER A 89 9.49 4.70 -5.33
C SER A 89 8.40 4.12 -4.41
N TYR A 90 8.82 3.46 -3.35
CA TYR A 90 8.00 2.98 -2.26
C TYR A 90 8.48 3.57 -0.94
N VAL A 91 7.62 4.30 -0.24
CA VAL A 91 7.92 4.91 1.06
C VAL A 91 6.93 4.40 2.10
N GLY A 92 7.43 3.75 3.15
CA GLY A 92 6.66 3.33 4.31
C GLY A 92 6.76 4.37 5.43
N LEU A 93 5.64 4.97 5.82
CA LEU A 93 5.56 5.96 6.90
C LEU A 93 4.82 5.39 8.11
N VAL A 94 5.31 5.70 9.31
CA VAL A 94 4.68 5.33 10.58
C VAL A 94 4.34 6.60 11.35
N PHE A 95 3.08 6.73 11.73
CA PHE A 95 2.59 7.80 12.58
C PHE A 95 2.24 7.23 13.96
N PRO A 96 2.98 7.60 15.02
CA PRO A 96 2.62 7.23 16.38
C PRO A 96 1.32 7.92 16.78
N GLY A 97 0.42 7.17 17.40
CA GLY A 97 -0.89 7.69 17.78
C GLY A 97 -1.67 6.68 18.61
N ARG A 98 -2.72 7.15 19.27
CA ARG A 98 -3.72 6.28 19.90
C ARG A 98 -4.85 6.06 18.92
N PHE A 99 -4.77 4.97 18.18
CA PHE A 99 -5.86 4.52 17.34
C PHE A 99 -6.83 3.66 18.16
N PRO A 100 -8.15 3.70 17.88
CA PRO A 100 -9.08 2.77 18.48
C PRO A 100 -8.57 1.34 18.23
N ALA A 101 -8.59 0.52 19.28
CA ALA A 101 -8.16 -0.86 19.16
C ALA A 101 -9.04 -1.55 18.11
N VAL A 102 -8.44 -1.92 16.98
CA VAL A 102 -9.08 -2.82 16.02
C VAL A 102 -8.99 -4.21 16.64
N PRO A 103 -10.11 -4.91 16.88
CA PRO A 103 -10.04 -6.26 17.43
C PRO A 103 -9.15 -7.11 16.51
N GLU A 104 -8.27 -7.93 17.05
CA GLU A 104 -7.36 -8.71 16.21
C GLU A 104 -8.09 -9.94 15.67
N LEU A 105 -7.91 -10.26 14.38
CA LEU A 105 -8.47 -11.50 13.80
C LEU A 105 -7.82 -12.73 14.45
N GLY A 106 -8.64 -13.68 14.87
CA GLY A 106 -8.19 -14.97 15.33
C GLY A 106 -7.54 -15.78 14.21
N GLU A 107 -6.74 -16.78 14.57
CA GLU A 107 -6.01 -17.59 13.58
C GLU A 107 -6.95 -18.28 12.58
N THR A 108 -8.07 -18.82 13.06
CA THR A 108 -9.12 -19.42 12.20
C THR A 108 -9.70 -18.39 11.22
N GLU A 109 -9.90 -17.15 11.65
CA GLU A 109 -10.44 -16.07 10.81
C GLU A 109 -9.43 -15.69 9.72
N LYS A 110 -8.14 -15.52 10.10
CA LYS A 110 -7.03 -15.25 9.17
C LYS A 110 -6.89 -16.35 8.13
N GLN A 111 -6.89 -17.62 8.54
CA GLN A 111 -6.80 -18.77 7.64
C GLN A 111 -8.01 -18.87 6.70
N THR A 112 -9.20 -18.58 7.20
CA THR A 112 -10.43 -18.61 6.40
C THR A 112 -10.41 -17.55 5.31
N LEU A 113 -10.04 -16.30 5.64
CA LEU A 113 -9.89 -15.22 4.65
C LEU A 113 -8.77 -15.53 3.65
N GLY A 114 -7.65 -16.10 4.11
CA GLY A 114 -6.55 -16.54 3.24
C GLY A 114 -6.98 -17.60 2.21
N ARG A 115 -7.78 -18.58 2.64
CA ARG A 115 -8.36 -19.59 1.74
C ARG A 115 -9.33 -18.96 0.74
N LEU A 116 -10.26 -18.12 1.21
CA LEU A 116 -11.22 -17.45 0.33
C LEU A 116 -10.54 -16.59 -0.72
N ALA A 117 -9.43 -15.94 -0.39
CA ALA A 117 -8.64 -15.16 -1.34
C ALA A 117 -8.09 -16.05 -2.46
N TRP A 118 -7.54 -17.22 -2.13
CA TRP A 118 -7.09 -18.18 -3.15
C TRP A 118 -8.23 -18.77 -3.98
N ASP A 119 -9.35 -19.11 -3.34
CA ASP A 119 -10.53 -19.62 -4.03
C ASP A 119 -11.09 -18.59 -5.02
N ALA A 120 -11.10 -17.31 -4.65
CA ALA A 120 -11.54 -16.21 -5.50
C ALA A 120 -10.65 -16.09 -6.75
N VAL A 121 -9.32 -16.08 -6.57
CA VAL A 121 -8.35 -16.08 -7.69
C VAL A 121 -8.59 -17.29 -8.61
N HIS A 122 -8.75 -18.49 -8.06
CA HIS A 122 -8.99 -19.69 -8.87
C HIS A 122 -10.33 -19.64 -9.62
N ALA A 123 -11.37 -19.09 -9.02
CA ALA A 123 -12.68 -18.93 -9.65
C ALA A 123 -12.60 -17.93 -10.80
N ALA A 124 -12.02 -16.75 -10.57
CA ALA A 124 -11.86 -15.70 -11.56
C ALA A 124 -11.04 -16.16 -12.79
N VAL A 125 -9.89 -16.80 -12.55
CA VAL A 125 -9.05 -17.37 -13.63
C VAL A 125 -9.80 -18.45 -14.43
N ALA A 126 -10.71 -19.17 -13.78
CA ALA A 126 -11.54 -20.18 -14.43
C ALA A 126 -12.86 -19.64 -15.02
N GLY A 127 -13.10 -18.32 -14.97
CA GLY A 127 -14.34 -17.69 -15.45
C GLY A 127 -15.58 -18.12 -14.68
N ARG A 128 -15.44 -18.45 -13.39
CA ARG A 128 -16.54 -18.83 -12.49
C ARG A 128 -16.73 -17.77 -11.42
N GLU A 129 -17.96 -17.67 -10.92
CA GLU A 129 -18.29 -16.86 -9.76
C GLU A 129 -18.08 -17.67 -8.48
N LEU A 130 -17.50 -17.05 -7.44
CA LEU A 130 -17.37 -17.64 -6.12
C LEU A 130 -18.44 -17.07 -5.20
N SER A 131 -19.21 -17.93 -4.55
CA SER A 131 -20.16 -17.53 -3.51
C SER A 131 -19.49 -17.49 -2.14
N VAL A 132 -19.89 -16.53 -1.31
CA VAL A 132 -19.49 -16.49 0.11
C VAL A 132 -20.07 -17.73 0.83
N PRO A 133 -19.28 -18.51 1.57
CA PRO A 133 -19.79 -19.66 2.32
C PRO A 133 -20.76 -19.24 3.44
N ASP A 134 -21.78 -20.06 3.70
CA ASP A 134 -22.75 -19.81 4.77
C ASP A 134 -22.18 -20.11 6.17
N ASP A 135 -21.24 -21.05 6.27
CA ASP A 135 -20.60 -21.44 7.53
C ASP A 135 -19.28 -20.68 7.72
N LEU A 136 -19.40 -19.46 8.23
CA LEU A 136 -18.27 -18.58 8.54
C LEU A 136 -18.28 -18.18 10.01
N PRO A 137 -17.09 -17.96 10.61
CA PRO A 137 -16.99 -17.30 11.90
C PRO A 137 -17.77 -15.99 11.90
N ALA A 138 -18.53 -15.73 12.98
CA ALA A 138 -19.45 -14.59 13.07
C ALA A 138 -18.81 -13.22 12.81
N ARG A 139 -17.49 -13.14 12.97
CA ARG A 139 -16.71 -11.94 12.68
C ARG A 139 -16.52 -11.66 11.20
N LEU A 140 -16.42 -12.70 10.38
CA LEU A 140 -16.21 -12.57 8.94
C LEU A 140 -17.49 -12.17 8.19
N THR A 141 -18.64 -12.27 8.85
CA THR A 141 -19.94 -11.84 8.33
C THR A 141 -20.27 -10.39 8.70
N GLN A 142 -19.49 -9.75 9.59
CA GLN A 142 -19.73 -8.37 10.01
C GLN A 142 -19.32 -7.37 8.90
N PRO A 143 -19.99 -6.19 8.84
CA PRO A 143 -19.61 -5.10 7.96
C PRO A 143 -18.15 -4.65 8.15
N GLY A 144 -17.38 -4.57 7.06
CA GLY A 144 -16.01 -4.10 7.02
C GLY A 144 -15.34 -4.33 5.67
N GLY A 145 -14.28 -3.56 5.40
CA GLY A 145 -13.36 -3.85 4.31
C GLY A 145 -12.33 -4.90 4.72
N ALA A 146 -11.84 -5.68 3.77
CA ALA A 146 -10.81 -6.69 4.00
C ALA A 146 -9.70 -6.57 2.96
N PHE A 147 -8.44 -6.68 3.42
CA PHE A 147 -7.27 -6.86 2.56
C PHE A 147 -6.51 -8.10 3.02
N VAL A 148 -6.25 -9.00 2.08
CA VAL A 148 -5.56 -10.25 2.32
C VAL A 148 -4.29 -10.28 1.47
N THR A 149 -3.16 -10.46 2.14
CA THR A 149 -1.87 -10.70 1.46
C THR A 149 -1.81 -12.14 0.98
N ILE A 150 -1.59 -12.33 -0.31
CA ILE A 150 -1.39 -13.65 -0.91
C ILE A 150 0.09 -13.93 -1.05
N THR A 151 0.51 -15.10 -0.56
CA THR A 151 1.87 -15.61 -0.70
C THR A 151 1.88 -16.96 -1.40
N LEU A 152 2.80 -17.16 -2.34
CA LEU A 152 3.07 -18.44 -2.99
C LEU A 152 4.48 -18.90 -2.64
N HIS A 153 4.62 -20.08 -2.01
CA HIS A 153 5.91 -20.59 -1.51
C HIS A 153 6.66 -19.59 -0.60
N GLY A 154 5.91 -18.87 0.25
CA GLY A 154 6.47 -17.84 1.14
C GLY A 154 6.84 -16.52 0.45
N GLN A 155 6.68 -16.42 -0.88
CA GLN A 155 6.93 -15.19 -1.64
C GLN A 155 5.64 -14.38 -1.80
N LEU A 156 5.73 -13.06 -1.59
CA LEU A 156 4.62 -12.14 -1.82
C LEU A 156 4.17 -12.18 -3.29
N ARG A 157 2.86 -12.30 -3.53
CA ARG A 157 2.28 -12.21 -4.89
C ARG A 157 1.36 -11.02 -5.06
N GLY A 158 0.94 -10.41 -3.96
CA GLY A 158 0.12 -9.20 -3.96
C GLY A 158 -0.83 -9.20 -2.77
N CYS A 159 -1.61 -8.14 -2.70
CA CYS A 159 -2.74 -8.04 -1.79
C CYS A 159 -4.03 -7.96 -2.62
N MET A 160 -5.10 -8.54 -2.12
CA MET A 160 -6.45 -8.38 -2.67
C MET A 160 -7.36 -7.84 -1.60
N GLY A 161 -8.24 -6.90 -1.97
CA GLY A 161 -9.17 -6.35 -1.00
C GLY A 161 -10.05 -5.23 -1.52
N LEU A 162 -11.10 -4.97 -0.76
CA LEU A 162 -12.05 -3.87 -0.95
C LEU A 162 -12.19 -3.10 0.36
N LEU A 163 -12.32 -1.77 0.25
CA LEU A 163 -12.62 -0.88 1.38
C LEU A 163 -14.12 -0.64 1.56
N GLU A 164 -14.96 -1.15 0.66
CA GLU A 164 -16.42 -1.05 0.75
C GLU A 164 -16.93 -1.83 1.97
N ALA A 165 -17.89 -1.24 2.69
CA ALA A 165 -18.48 -1.85 3.86
C ALA A 165 -19.51 -2.93 3.48
N GLU A 166 -19.05 -4.17 3.33
CA GLU A 166 -19.84 -5.39 3.22
C GLU A 166 -19.34 -6.43 4.23
N SER A 167 -19.65 -7.73 4.10
CA SER A 167 -19.00 -8.71 4.99
C SER A 167 -17.49 -8.85 4.69
N LEU A 168 -16.64 -9.05 5.70
CA LEU A 168 -15.19 -9.27 5.46
C LEU A 168 -14.92 -10.39 4.45
N ALA A 169 -15.69 -11.48 4.51
CA ALA A 169 -15.59 -12.57 3.56
C ALA A 169 -16.05 -12.15 2.14
N GLY A 170 -17.15 -11.40 2.05
CA GLY A 170 -17.65 -10.84 0.79
C GLY A 170 -16.63 -9.92 0.12
N ALA A 171 -16.00 -9.04 0.90
CA ALA A 171 -14.96 -8.14 0.41
C ALA A 171 -13.77 -8.89 -0.22
N VAL A 172 -13.40 -10.04 0.34
CA VAL A 172 -12.35 -10.91 -0.24
C VAL A 172 -12.83 -11.62 -1.50
N VAL A 173 -14.04 -12.20 -1.46
CA VAL A 173 -14.62 -12.94 -2.58
C VAL A 173 -14.83 -12.05 -3.80
N ARG A 174 -15.28 -10.82 -3.62
CA ARG A 174 -15.49 -9.84 -4.71
C ARG A 174 -14.21 -9.24 -5.27
N ALA A 175 -13.11 -9.24 -4.50
CA ALA A 175 -11.86 -8.61 -4.92
C ALA A 175 -11.04 -9.46 -5.89
N GLY A 176 -11.26 -10.78 -5.93
CA GLY A 176 -10.58 -11.73 -6.82
C GLY A 176 -11.36 -11.94 -8.11
#